data_AF-A0A5C4LM34-F1
#
_entry.id   AF-A0A5C4LM34-F1
#
_cell.length_a   1.000
_cell.length_b   1.000
_cell.length_c   1.000
_cell.angle_alpha   90.00
_cell.angle_beta   90.00
_cell.angle_gamma   90.00
#
_symmetry.space_group_name_H-M   'P 1'
#
loop_
_entity.id
_entity.type
_entity.pdbx_description
1 polymer ?
#
loop_
_entity_poly.entity_id
_entity_poly.type
_entity_poly.pdbx_seq_one_letter_code
_entity_poly.pdbx_strand_id
1 'polypeptide(L)'
;MTDDPTSRDTILDLCRRSEISPQIALSRLLLAGEAVEADTLARRAADDPGSAPLAALARLAARHAGRLPDLGRLARSGLWPAGTDLLSETAALFDRLAAEAPEAGVAFYSLGDPEELAAATAELVAVLRAWAPGAAGRVLDVGCGIGRVALALADGGEAILGLDVSAGMVAEARRRAGARATVRFVQGDARRLPVADGTVDLIVAADSLPYLVAADAVRPFLAEAARALAPGGDLVVFNWSYRGDPERDVAEARALAAETGFAVLRAGERPFAIWDAHGFQLRRPA
;
A
#
# COMPACT_ATOMS: atom_id res chain seq x y z
N MET A 1 23.41 11.79 -19.52
CA MET A 1 23.16 11.92 -18.07
C MET A 1 21.77 11.37 -17.85
N THR A 2 21.66 10.16 -17.32
CA THR A 2 20.38 9.67 -16.82
C THR A 2 20.09 10.46 -15.55
N ASP A 3 19.07 11.30 -15.57
CA ASP A 3 18.65 12.04 -14.36
C ASP A 3 18.33 11.02 -13.26
N ASP A 4 18.89 11.25 -12.07
CA ASP A 4 18.62 10.42 -10.91
C ASP A 4 17.11 10.51 -10.60
N PRO A 5 16.35 9.39 -10.67
CA PRO A 5 14.91 9.39 -10.45
C PRO A 5 14.54 9.78 -9.01
N THR A 6 15.50 9.78 -8.09
CA THR A 6 15.34 10.15 -6.69
C THR A 6 15.75 11.58 -6.37
N SER A 7 16.30 12.32 -7.34
CA SER A 7 16.71 13.71 -7.11
C SER A 7 15.51 14.62 -6.82
N ARG A 8 15.71 15.64 -5.97
CA ARG A 8 14.69 16.65 -5.66
C ARG A 8 14.08 17.26 -6.93
N ASP A 9 14.90 17.60 -7.92
CA ASP A 9 14.41 18.28 -9.12
C ASP A 9 13.61 17.33 -10.02
N THR A 10 14.01 16.06 -10.14
CA THR A 10 13.21 15.03 -10.82
C THR A 10 11.85 14.86 -10.16
N ILE A 11 11.81 14.72 -8.83
CA ILE A 11 10.56 14.53 -8.08
C ILE A 11 9.62 15.73 -8.26
N LEU A 12 10.16 16.94 -8.17
CA LEU A 12 9.38 18.16 -8.33
C LEU A 12 8.90 18.36 -9.77
N ASP A 13 9.68 17.98 -10.78
CA ASP A 13 9.23 18.01 -12.17
C ASP A 13 8.10 17.00 -12.43
N LEU A 14 8.20 15.77 -11.90
CA LEU A 14 7.11 14.79 -11.97
C LEU A 14 5.82 15.33 -11.34
N CYS A 15 5.92 16.00 -10.19
CA CYS A 15 4.78 16.63 -9.55
C CYS A 15 4.21 17.77 -10.41
N ARG A 16 5.07 18.65 -10.90
CA ARG A 16 4.71 19.79 -11.77
C ARG A 16 3.95 19.34 -13.02
N ARG A 17 4.34 18.19 -13.60
CA ARG A 17 3.69 17.56 -14.77
C ARG A 17 2.48 16.70 -14.42
N SER A 18 2.08 16.65 -13.14
CA SER A 18 0.98 15.81 -12.62
C SER A 18 1.16 14.30 -12.87
N GLU A 19 2.41 13.82 -13.03
CA GLU A 19 2.71 12.40 -13.18
C GLU A 19 2.71 11.65 -11.84
N ILE A 20 2.92 12.40 -10.75
CA ILE A 20 2.75 11.97 -9.36
C ILE A 20 1.97 13.04 -8.59
N SER A 21 1.24 12.61 -7.56
CA SER A 21 0.49 13.51 -6.69
C SER A 21 1.41 14.35 -5.79
N PRO A 22 0.91 15.46 -5.22
CA PRO A 22 1.60 16.18 -4.15
C PRO A 22 2.00 15.30 -2.96
N GLN A 23 1.14 14.37 -2.54
CA GLN A 23 1.43 13.41 -1.46
C GLN A 23 2.65 12.56 -1.78
N ILE A 24 2.69 11.99 -2.99
CA ILE A 24 3.79 11.15 -3.46
C ILE A 24 5.08 11.94 -3.67
N ALA A 25 4.98 13.17 -4.19
CA ALA A 25 6.14 14.03 -4.30
C ALA A 25 6.77 14.31 -2.93
N LEU A 26 5.95 14.66 -1.95
CA LEU A 26 6.42 14.96 -0.60
C LEU A 26 7.02 13.73 0.09
N SER A 27 6.39 12.57 -0.05
CA SER A 27 6.87 11.31 0.51
C SER A 27 8.19 10.88 -0.13
N ARG A 28 8.32 10.98 -1.47
CA ARG A 28 9.56 10.66 -2.18
C ARG A 28 10.71 11.58 -1.82
N LEU A 29 10.46 12.88 -1.61
CA LEU A 29 11.48 13.80 -1.10
C LEU A 29 12.02 13.35 0.26
N LEU A 30 11.12 13.01 1.20
CA LEU A 30 11.51 12.51 2.51
C LEU A 30 12.29 11.19 2.43
N LEU A 31 11.87 10.27 1.56
CA LEU A 31 12.54 8.97 1.34
C LEU A 31 13.92 9.13 0.67
N ALA A 32 14.08 10.13 -0.20
CA ALA A 32 15.38 10.49 -0.79
C ALA A 32 16.33 11.15 0.24
N GLY A 33 15.90 11.32 1.50
CA GLY A 33 16.68 11.97 2.55
C GLY A 33 16.74 13.49 2.42
N GLU A 34 15.95 14.08 1.51
CA GLU A 34 15.93 15.51 1.30
C GLU A 34 15.32 16.25 2.49
N ALA A 35 15.92 17.39 2.83
CA ALA A 35 15.26 18.33 3.73
C ALA A 35 14.01 18.90 3.02
N VAL A 36 12.86 18.79 3.68
CA VAL A 36 11.60 19.31 3.17
C VAL A 36 11.15 20.46 4.06
N GLU A 37 11.24 21.67 3.51
CA GLU A 37 10.82 22.89 4.18
C GLU A 37 9.66 23.53 3.42
N ALA A 38 8.57 23.83 4.15
CA ALA A 38 7.38 24.43 3.55
C ALA A 38 7.68 25.75 2.83
N ASP A 39 8.50 26.61 3.42
CA ASP A 39 8.87 27.91 2.83
C ASP A 39 9.66 27.75 1.52
N THR A 40 10.52 26.73 1.44
CA THR A 40 11.28 26.43 0.23
C THR A 40 10.36 25.95 -0.89
N LEU A 41 9.39 25.10 -0.58
CA LEU A 41 8.38 24.66 -1.56
C LEU A 41 7.43 25.80 -1.95
N ALA A 42 7.08 26.70 -1.03
CA ALA A 42 6.27 27.88 -1.30
C ALA A 42 6.97 28.85 -2.27
N ARG A 43 8.28 29.09 -2.10
CA ARG A 43 9.07 29.88 -3.06
C ARG A 43 9.09 29.23 -4.44
N ARG A 44 9.36 27.92 -4.52
CA ARG A 44 9.32 27.18 -5.80
C ARG A 44 7.95 27.27 -6.49
N ALA A 45 6.86 27.21 -5.74
CA ALA A 45 5.52 27.38 -6.30
C ALA A 45 5.24 28.83 -6.73
N ALA A 46 5.82 29.83 -6.07
CA ALA A 46 5.71 31.24 -6.46
C ALA A 46 6.51 31.56 -7.74
N ASP A 47 7.62 30.85 -7.98
CA ASP A 47 8.43 30.97 -9.19
C ASP A 47 7.72 30.37 -10.43
N ASP A 48 6.74 29.48 -10.24
CA ASP A 48 5.88 28.90 -11.28
C ASP A 48 4.38 29.06 -10.92
N PRO A 49 3.83 30.28 -10.97
CA PRO A 49 2.46 30.56 -10.51
C PRO A 49 1.38 29.89 -11.37
N GLY A 50 1.74 29.36 -12.55
CA GLY A 50 0.83 28.59 -13.41
C GLY A 50 0.68 27.13 -12.98
N SER A 51 1.57 26.62 -12.12
CA SER A 51 1.56 25.22 -11.70
C SER A 51 0.66 24.97 -10.50
N ALA A 52 -0.60 24.56 -10.77
CA ALA A 52 -1.52 24.12 -9.72
C ALA A 52 -0.98 22.95 -8.86
N PRO A 53 -0.27 21.93 -9.43
CA PRO A 53 0.34 20.86 -8.62
C PRO A 53 1.40 21.35 -7.64
N LEU A 54 2.31 22.24 -8.06
CA LEU A 54 3.33 22.78 -7.16
C LEU A 54 2.71 23.65 -6.06
N ALA A 55 1.67 24.43 -6.37
CA ALA A 55 0.91 25.16 -5.37
C ALA A 55 0.16 24.23 -4.38
N ALA A 56 -0.33 23.08 -4.84
CA ALA A 56 -0.92 22.06 -3.97
C ALA A 56 0.14 21.40 -3.07
N LEU A 57 1.32 21.06 -3.61
CA LEU A 57 2.45 20.54 -2.86
C LEU A 57 2.93 21.50 -1.77
N ALA A 58 3.08 22.79 -2.09
CA ALA A 58 3.47 23.80 -1.11
C ALA A 58 2.45 23.94 0.03
N ARG A 59 1.15 23.94 -0.29
CA ARG A 59 0.07 23.98 0.71
C ARG A 59 0.05 22.73 1.59
N LEU A 60 0.26 21.55 1.00
CA LEU A 60 0.35 20.29 1.72
C LEU A 60 1.55 20.31 2.68
N ALA A 61 2.73 20.70 2.20
CA ALA A 61 3.93 20.83 3.02
C ALA A 61 3.73 21.82 4.18
N ALA A 62 3.07 22.96 3.93
CA ALA A 62 2.73 23.93 4.98
C ALA A 62 1.77 23.35 6.02
N ARG A 63 0.71 22.64 5.59
CA ARG A 63 -0.25 21.98 6.48
C ARG A 63 0.42 20.98 7.42
N HIS A 64 1.41 20.24 6.92
CA HIS A 64 2.11 19.20 7.68
C HIS A 64 3.49 19.63 8.18
N ALA A 65 3.83 20.92 8.19
CA ALA A 65 5.16 21.43 8.52
C ALA A 65 5.68 20.92 9.88
N GLY A 66 4.80 20.78 10.87
CA GLY A 66 5.15 20.23 12.19
C GLY A 66 5.49 18.73 12.22
N ARG A 67 5.10 17.96 11.20
CA ARG A 67 5.34 16.50 11.11
C ARG A 67 6.52 16.15 10.21
N LEU A 68 6.85 17.00 9.23
CA LEU A 68 7.90 16.73 8.23
C LEU A 68 9.27 16.38 8.84
N PRO A 69 9.77 17.04 9.90
CA PRO A 69 11.06 16.67 10.50
C PRO A 69 11.07 15.24 11.06
N ASP A 70 9.96 14.81 11.65
CA ASP A 70 9.82 13.50 12.28
C ASP A 70 9.69 12.41 11.22
N LEU A 71 8.88 12.65 10.18
CA LEU A 71 8.78 11.76 9.02
C LEU A 71 10.12 11.62 8.30
N GLY A 72 10.88 12.71 8.18
CA GLY A 72 12.23 12.66 7.61
C GLY A 72 13.19 11.83 8.46
N ARG A 73 13.09 11.90 9.80
CA ARG A 73 13.88 11.02 10.69
C ARG A 73 13.46 9.56 10.53
N LEU A 74 12.16 9.29 10.46
CA LEU A 74 11.60 7.96 10.25
C LEU A 74 12.11 7.36 8.92
N ALA A 75 12.01 8.09 7.81
CA ALA A 75 12.50 7.66 6.50
C ALA A 75 13.99 7.27 6.54
N ARG A 76 14.83 8.09 7.20
CA ARG A 76 16.27 7.80 7.36
C ARG A 76 16.57 6.64 8.29
N SER A 77 15.67 6.30 9.21
CA SER A 77 15.82 5.14 10.10
C SER A 77 15.59 3.79 9.40
N GLY A 78 15.13 3.83 8.15
CA GLY A 78 14.90 2.67 7.31
C GLY A 78 13.45 2.19 7.36
N LEU A 79 12.82 2.14 6.19
CA LEU A 79 11.50 1.54 5.97
C LEU A 79 11.60 0.23 5.18
N TRP A 80 12.80 -0.34 5.09
CA TRP A 80 13.08 -1.51 4.27
C TRP A 80 13.92 -2.53 5.04
N PRO A 81 13.42 -3.78 5.21
CA PRO A 81 14.22 -4.92 5.66
C PRO A 81 15.39 -5.19 4.70
N ALA A 82 16.53 -5.63 5.21
CA ALA A 82 17.76 -5.75 4.41
C ALA A 82 18.67 -6.93 4.80
N GLY A 83 18.34 -7.69 5.84
CA GLY A 83 19.08 -8.88 6.23
C GLY A 83 18.52 -10.15 5.61
N THR A 84 18.84 -11.28 6.22
CA THR A 84 18.60 -12.62 5.65
C THR A 84 17.26 -13.23 6.06
N ASP A 85 16.69 -12.82 7.20
CA ASP A 85 15.36 -13.22 7.64
C ASP A 85 14.37 -12.07 7.42
N LEU A 86 14.07 -11.83 6.14
CA LEU A 86 13.23 -10.71 5.73
C LEU A 86 11.84 -10.75 6.35
N LEU A 87 11.30 -11.92 6.68
CA LEU A 87 9.97 -12.01 7.31
C LEU A 87 10.01 -11.47 8.74
N SER A 88 10.95 -11.95 9.56
CA SER A 88 11.08 -11.48 10.96
C SER A 88 11.46 -10.00 11.02
N GLU A 89 12.31 -9.54 10.10
CA GLU A 89 12.68 -8.12 9.99
C GLU A 89 11.50 -7.25 9.57
N THR A 90 10.68 -7.72 8.61
CA THR A 90 9.43 -7.05 8.23
C THR A 90 8.51 -6.93 9.45
N ALA A 91 8.32 -8.00 10.20
CA ALA A 91 7.49 -7.98 11.41
C ALA A 91 8.00 -6.96 12.45
N ALA A 92 9.31 -6.96 12.73
CA ALA A 92 9.92 -6.04 13.68
C ALA A 92 9.87 -4.57 13.22
N LEU A 93 10.01 -4.31 11.92
CA LEU A 93 9.84 -2.99 11.33
C LEU A 93 8.41 -2.48 11.55
N PHE A 94 7.41 -3.29 11.22
CA PHE A 94 6.02 -2.89 11.34
C PHE A 94 5.54 -2.83 12.81
N ASP A 95 6.10 -3.64 13.72
CA ASP A 95 5.86 -3.49 15.17
C ASP A 95 6.32 -2.12 15.67
N ARG A 96 7.50 -1.65 15.21
CA ARG A 96 8.01 -0.32 15.52
C ARG A 96 7.13 0.79 14.94
N LEU A 97 6.75 0.66 13.66
CA LEU A 97 5.88 1.63 13.00
C LEU A 97 4.51 1.73 13.65
N ALA A 98 3.93 0.61 14.09
CA ALA A 98 2.68 0.61 14.83
C ALA A 98 2.76 1.41 16.15
N ALA A 99 3.92 1.40 16.81
CA ALA A 99 4.15 2.14 18.05
C ALA A 99 4.46 3.63 17.83
N GLU A 100 5.21 3.96 16.77
CA GLU A 100 5.75 5.31 16.57
C GLU A 100 4.91 6.18 15.61
N ALA A 101 4.41 5.59 14.52
CA ALA A 101 3.75 6.33 13.45
C ALA A 101 2.80 5.42 12.63
N PRO A 102 1.70 4.91 13.23
CA PRO A 102 0.88 3.88 12.60
C PRO A 102 0.33 4.28 11.23
N GLU A 103 -0.12 5.52 11.04
CA GLU A 103 -0.61 6.04 9.75
C GLU A 103 0.48 6.05 8.68
N ALA A 104 1.67 6.58 9.01
CA ALA A 104 2.79 6.64 8.08
C ALA A 104 3.38 5.25 7.80
N GLY A 105 3.22 4.31 8.73
CA GLY A 105 3.68 2.94 8.57
C GLY A 105 2.93 2.17 7.48
N VAL A 106 1.61 2.39 7.35
CA VAL A 106 0.78 1.66 6.36
C VAL A 106 0.56 2.40 5.04
N ALA A 107 0.90 3.69 5.01
CA ALA A 107 0.91 4.53 3.82
C ALA A 107 1.77 5.77 4.09
N PHE A 108 3.06 5.72 3.76
CA PHE A 108 3.98 6.82 4.07
C PHE A 108 3.57 8.15 3.41
N TYR A 109 2.90 8.07 2.26
CA TYR A 109 2.33 9.21 1.54
C TYR A 109 1.11 9.86 2.23
N SER A 110 0.58 9.26 3.29
CA SER A 110 -0.40 9.93 4.18
C SER A 110 0.25 10.94 5.14
N LEU A 111 1.58 11.00 5.18
CA LEU A 111 2.34 11.95 6.00
C LEU A 111 2.02 11.82 7.51
N GLY A 112 1.62 10.63 7.95
CA GLY A 112 1.22 10.37 9.33
C GLY A 112 -0.05 11.12 9.75
N ASP A 113 -0.83 11.64 8.78
CA ASP A 113 -2.05 12.38 9.04
C ASP A 113 -3.28 11.48 8.81
N PRO A 114 -4.16 11.32 9.81
CA PRO A 114 -5.34 10.46 9.68
C PRO A 114 -6.31 10.88 8.58
N GLU A 115 -6.42 12.17 8.25
CA GLU A 115 -7.33 12.65 7.21
C GLU A 115 -6.78 12.32 5.82
N GLU A 116 -5.49 12.51 5.59
CA GLU A 116 -4.81 12.11 4.34
C GLU A 116 -4.88 10.57 4.17
N LEU A 117 -4.70 9.81 5.26
CA LEU A 117 -4.85 8.36 5.23
C LEU A 117 -6.28 7.93 4.89
N ALA A 118 -7.28 8.60 5.46
CA ALA A 118 -8.69 8.32 5.19
C ALA A 118 -9.03 8.60 3.72
N ALA A 119 -8.56 9.71 3.15
CA ALA A 119 -8.77 10.04 1.73
C ALA A 119 -8.15 8.98 0.79
N ALA A 120 -6.89 8.60 1.05
CA ALA A 120 -6.23 7.53 0.30
C ALA A 120 -6.94 6.17 0.42
N THR A 121 -7.42 5.85 1.63
CA THR A 121 -8.14 4.60 1.89
C THR A 121 -9.50 4.57 1.18
N ALA A 122 -10.21 5.70 1.16
CA ALA A 122 -11.49 5.82 0.44
C ALA A 122 -11.30 5.62 -1.08
N GLU A 123 -10.27 6.23 -1.68
CA GLU A 123 -9.92 6.01 -3.09
C GLU A 123 -9.61 4.54 -3.36
N LEU A 124 -8.76 3.92 -2.51
CA LEU A 124 -8.40 2.51 -2.63
C LEU A 124 -9.63 1.59 -2.60
N VAL A 125 -10.51 1.79 -1.63
CA VAL A 125 -11.73 0.98 -1.50
C VAL A 125 -12.68 1.21 -2.67
N ALA A 126 -12.79 2.43 -3.19
CA ALA A 126 -13.61 2.71 -4.37
C ALA A 126 -13.10 1.94 -5.60
N VAL A 127 -11.79 1.94 -5.84
CA VAL A 127 -11.17 1.15 -6.92
C VAL A 127 -11.38 -0.34 -6.70
N LEU A 128 -11.16 -0.84 -5.48
CA LEU A 128 -11.35 -2.26 -5.15
C LEU A 128 -12.79 -2.72 -5.42
N ARG A 129 -13.78 -1.93 -5.01
CA ARG A 129 -15.21 -2.19 -5.26
C ARG A 129 -15.54 -2.17 -6.76
N ALA A 130 -14.91 -1.29 -7.55
CA ALA A 130 -15.10 -1.24 -8.99
C ALA A 130 -14.50 -2.45 -9.71
N TRP A 131 -13.35 -2.95 -9.24
CA TRP A 131 -12.64 -4.08 -9.86
C TRP A 131 -13.25 -5.43 -9.48
N ALA A 132 -13.64 -5.58 -8.22
CA ALA A 132 -14.21 -6.81 -7.66
C ALA A 132 -15.60 -6.53 -7.05
N PRO A 133 -16.63 -6.21 -7.88
CA PRO A 133 -17.97 -5.90 -7.37
C PRO A 133 -18.65 -7.08 -6.67
N GLY A 134 -18.13 -8.31 -6.89
CA GLY A 134 -18.56 -9.55 -6.23
C GLY A 134 -18.01 -9.74 -4.81
N ALA A 135 -17.26 -8.78 -4.26
CA ALA A 135 -16.66 -8.85 -2.92
C ALA A 135 -17.65 -8.86 -1.74
N ALA A 136 -18.95 -9.01 -1.99
CA ALA A 136 -20.03 -8.92 -1.00
C ALA A 136 -20.13 -10.12 -0.01
N GLY A 137 -19.02 -10.82 0.23
CA GLY A 137 -18.97 -12.02 1.04
C GLY A 137 -17.85 -11.97 2.08
N ARG A 138 -16.93 -12.93 1.96
CA ARG A 138 -15.80 -13.13 2.88
C ARG A 138 -14.54 -12.56 2.24
N VAL A 139 -13.93 -11.58 2.90
CA VAL A 139 -12.73 -10.90 2.42
C VAL A 139 -11.55 -11.22 3.32
N LEU A 140 -10.39 -11.47 2.72
CA LEU A 140 -9.12 -11.58 3.41
C LEU A 140 -8.23 -10.39 3.03
N ASP A 141 -7.89 -9.55 4.00
CA ASP A 141 -6.97 -8.42 3.86
C ASP A 141 -5.56 -8.86 4.30
N VAL A 142 -4.65 -9.07 3.35
CA VAL A 142 -3.31 -9.62 3.56
C VAL A 142 -2.29 -8.49 3.70
N GLY A 143 -1.56 -8.50 4.82
CA GLY A 143 -0.76 -7.36 5.26
C GLY A 143 -1.66 -6.19 5.66
N CYS A 144 -2.69 -6.49 6.46
CA CYS A 144 -3.75 -5.52 6.78
C CYS A 144 -3.27 -4.30 7.58
N GLY A 145 -2.05 -4.34 8.15
CA GLY A 145 -1.50 -3.27 8.98
C GLY A 145 -2.43 -2.92 10.14
N ILE A 146 -2.73 -1.63 10.28
CA ILE A 146 -3.68 -1.10 11.26
C ILE A 146 -5.17 -1.30 10.87
N GLY A 147 -5.44 -2.10 9.84
CA GLY A 147 -6.80 -2.48 9.42
C GLY A 147 -7.53 -1.43 8.58
N ARG A 148 -6.84 -0.47 7.96
CA ARG A 148 -7.49 0.65 7.25
C ARG A 148 -8.43 0.18 6.12
N VAL A 149 -8.00 -0.81 5.33
CA VAL A 149 -8.79 -1.35 4.22
C VAL A 149 -9.91 -2.23 4.77
N ALA A 150 -9.58 -3.18 5.65
CA ALA A 150 -10.57 -4.02 6.33
C ALA A 150 -11.72 -3.24 6.98
N LEU A 151 -11.43 -2.16 7.71
CA LEU A 151 -12.44 -1.37 8.40
C LEU A 151 -13.32 -0.56 7.43
N ALA A 152 -12.73 0.02 6.39
CA ALA A 152 -13.48 0.76 5.38
C ALA A 152 -14.32 -0.16 4.47
N LEU A 153 -13.90 -1.41 4.28
CA LEU A 153 -14.72 -2.41 3.60
C LEU A 153 -15.90 -2.84 4.46
N ALA A 154 -15.69 -3.13 5.74
CA ALA A 154 -16.71 -3.66 6.64
C ALA A 154 -17.99 -2.80 6.74
N ASP A 155 -17.90 -1.50 6.46
CA ASP A 155 -19.05 -0.59 6.38
C ASP A 155 -20.04 -0.98 5.26
N GLY A 156 -19.64 -1.85 4.32
CA GLY A 156 -20.50 -2.44 3.28
C GLY A 156 -21.17 -3.76 3.66
N GLY A 157 -20.91 -4.31 4.86
CA GLY A 157 -21.51 -5.54 5.37
C GLY A 157 -20.70 -6.83 5.16
N GLU A 158 -19.51 -6.74 4.58
CA GLU A 158 -18.61 -7.85 4.33
C GLU A 158 -18.05 -8.46 5.64
N ALA A 159 -17.79 -9.78 5.62
CA ALA A 159 -17.08 -10.47 6.69
C ALA A 159 -15.57 -10.45 6.41
N ILE A 160 -14.83 -9.68 7.19
CA ILE A 160 -13.41 -9.42 6.94
C ILE A 160 -12.51 -10.17 7.93
N LEU A 161 -11.49 -10.85 7.40
CA LEU A 161 -10.33 -11.30 8.15
C LEU A 161 -9.10 -10.49 7.70
N GLY A 162 -8.51 -9.71 8.59
CA GLY A 162 -7.20 -9.10 8.39
C GLY A 162 -6.08 -10.02 8.89
N LEU A 163 -5.07 -10.23 8.06
CA LEU A 163 -3.86 -10.98 8.35
C LEU A 163 -2.66 -10.03 8.29
N ASP A 164 -1.81 -10.03 9.31
CA ASP A 164 -0.52 -9.34 9.26
C ASP A 164 0.55 -10.13 10.00
N VAL A 165 1.82 -9.99 9.60
CA VAL A 165 2.94 -10.65 10.29
C VAL A 165 3.30 -9.93 11.60
N SER A 166 3.06 -8.62 11.67
CA SER A 166 3.34 -7.77 12.83
C SER A 166 2.25 -7.91 13.90
N ALA A 167 2.67 -8.28 15.10
CA ALA A 167 1.78 -8.36 16.25
C ALA A 167 1.30 -6.96 16.68
N GLY A 168 2.16 -5.95 16.57
CA GLY A 168 1.84 -4.54 16.86
C GLY A 168 0.77 -3.98 15.92
N MET A 169 0.89 -4.25 14.62
CA MET A 169 -0.12 -3.87 13.63
C MET A 169 -1.47 -4.53 13.92
N VAL A 170 -1.48 -5.84 14.19
CA VAL A 170 -2.71 -6.56 14.57
C VAL A 170 -3.33 -6.01 15.85
N ALA A 171 -2.53 -5.68 16.85
CA ALA A 171 -3.02 -5.09 18.09
C ALA A 171 -3.68 -3.72 17.85
N GLU A 172 -3.05 -2.88 17.04
CA GLU A 172 -3.60 -1.58 16.66
C GLU A 172 -4.88 -1.71 15.80
N ALA A 173 -4.90 -2.64 14.85
CA ALA A 173 -6.09 -2.93 14.04
C ALA A 173 -7.28 -3.37 14.91
N ARG A 174 -7.05 -4.26 15.88
CA ARG A 174 -8.08 -4.68 16.86
C ARG A 174 -8.57 -3.50 17.69
N ARG A 175 -7.66 -2.62 18.13
CA ARG A 175 -8.02 -1.41 18.87
C ARG A 175 -8.93 -0.49 18.05
N ARG A 176 -8.61 -0.24 16.77
CA ARG A 176 -9.42 0.59 15.85
C ARG A 176 -10.75 -0.05 15.50
N ALA A 177 -10.79 -1.38 15.37
CA ALA A 177 -12.01 -2.12 15.09
C ALA A 177 -13.06 -1.97 16.18
N GLY A 178 -12.62 -1.89 17.44
CA GLY A 178 -13.53 -1.85 18.59
C GLY A 178 -14.41 -3.10 18.61
N ALA A 179 -15.72 -2.92 18.75
CA ALA A 179 -16.69 -4.01 18.89
C ALA A 179 -17.32 -4.49 17.55
N ARG A 180 -16.71 -4.18 16.40
CA ARG A 180 -17.24 -4.60 15.08
C ARG A 180 -17.18 -6.12 14.93
N ALA A 181 -18.33 -6.77 14.97
CA ALA A 181 -18.43 -8.24 14.92
C ALA A 181 -17.99 -8.85 13.58
N THR A 182 -18.09 -8.08 12.48
CA THR A 182 -17.79 -8.53 11.12
C THR A 182 -16.30 -8.47 10.76
N VAL A 183 -15.45 -7.91 11.63
CA VAL A 183 -14.03 -7.73 11.35
C VAL A 183 -13.19 -8.45 12.40
N ARG A 184 -12.29 -9.31 11.95
CA ARG A 184 -11.33 -10.01 12.81
C ARG A 184 -9.93 -9.78 12.29
N PHE A 185 -8.95 -9.73 13.20
CA PHE A 185 -7.54 -9.59 12.86
C PHE A 185 -6.73 -10.70 13.52
N VAL A 186 -5.83 -11.31 12.75
CA VAL A 186 -4.95 -12.39 13.22
C VAL A 186 -3.53 -12.12 12.78
N GLN A 187 -2.58 -12.47 13.66
CA GLN A 187 -1.18 -12.51 13.29
C GLN A 187 -0.93 -13.77 12.48
N GLY A 188 -0.21 -13.68 11.36
CA GLY A 188 0.19 -14.85 10.60
C GLY A 188 0.97 -14.52 9.34
N ASP A 189 1.34 -15.59 8.62
CA ASP A 189 2.19 -15.54 7.45
C ASP A 189 1.35 -15.71 6.18
N ALA A 190 1.52 -14.80 5.21
CA ALA A 190 0.81 -14.86 3.93
C ALA A 190 1.14 -16.12 3.11
N ARG A 191 2.27 -16.79 3.38
CA ARG A 191 2.63 -18.08 2.78
C ARG A 191 1.83 -19.26 3.34
N ARG A 192 0.98 -19.03 4.35
CA ARG A 192 0.07 -20.03 4.94
C ARG A 192 -1.17 -19.34 5.51
N LEU A 193 -2.17 -19.14 4.66
CA LEU A 193 -3.36 -18.37 5.00
C LEU A 193 -4.26 -19.14 5.99
N PRO A 194 -4.71 -18.52 7.10
CA PRO A 194 -5.47 -19.19 8.16
C PRO A 194 -6.96 -19.35 7.83
N VAL A 195 -7.25 -19.79 6.62
CA VAL A 195 -8.61 -20.00 6.08
C VAL A 195 -8.69 -21.34 5.36
N ALA A 196 -9.90 -21.90 5.30
CA ALA A 196 -10.14 -23.16 4.61
C ALA A 196 -10.19 -22.96 3.09
N ASP A 197 -10.04 -24.06 2.36
CA ASP A 197 -10.03 -24.08 0.90
C ASP A 197 -11.37 -23.59 0.34
N GLY A 198 -11.33 -22.71 -0.67
CA GLY A 198 -12.53 -22.22 -1.36
C GLY A 198 -13.49 -21.43 -0.48
N THR A 199 -13.00 -20.79 0.59
CA THR A 199 -13.84 -20.09 1.58
C THR A 199 -13.72 -18.56 1.58
N VAL A 200 -12.93 -17.98 0.69
CA VAL A 200 -12.78 -16.52 0.59
C VAL A 200 -13.26 -16.05 -0.78
N ASP A 201 -14.02 -14.98 -0.85
CA ASP A 201 -14.59 -14.49 -2.11
C ASP A 201 -13.67 -13.40 -2.72
N LEU A 202 -12.95 -12.66 -1.87
CA LEU A 202 -11.93 -11.67 -2.26
C LEU A 202 -10.70 -11.74 -1.34
N ILE A 203 -9.50 -11.76 -1.92
CA ILE A 203 -8.26 -11.46 -1.22
C ILE A 203 -7.77 -10.09 -1.71
N VAL A 204 -7.41 -9.20 -0.78
CA VAL A 204 -6.75 -7.94 -1.10
C VAL A 204 -5.36 -7.90 -0.45
N ALA A 205 -4.35 -7.48 -1.21
CA ALA A 205 -3.01 -7.21 -0.73
C ALA A 205 -2.62 -5.79 -1.15
N ALA A 206 -2.88 -4.81 -0.28
CA ALA A 206 -2.65 -3.40 -0.54
C ALA A 206 -1.32 -2.96 0.10
N ASP A 207 -0.31 -2.74 -0.74
CA ASP A 207 1.05 -2.32 -0.35
C ASP A 207 1.82 -3.35 0.51
N SER A 208 1.37 -4.60 0.53
CA SER A 208 1.99 -5.71 1.28
C SER A 208 2.79 -6.69 0.39
N LEU A 209 2.40 -6.86 -0.88
CA LEU A 209 3.11 -7.75 -1.80
C LEU A 209 4.59 -7.39 -2.03
N PRO A 210 5.02 -6.10 -1.99
CA PRO A 210 6.44 -5.78 -2.19
C PRO A 210 7.37 -6.45 -1.17
N TYR A 211 6.91 -6.68 0.06
CA TYR A 211 7.68 -7.40 1.09
C TYR A 211 7.77 -8.91 0.78
N LEU A 212 6.73 -9.48 0.17
CA LEU A 212 6.76 -10.86 -0.33
C LEU A 212 7.65 -11.00 -1.57
N VAL A 213 7.70 -9.98 -2.43
CA VAL A 213 8.66 -9.91 -3.54
C VAL A 213 10.10 -9.90 -3.03
N ALA A 214 10.39 -9.07 -2.02
CA ALA A 214 11.71 -9.01 -1.41
C ALA A 214 12.14 -10.36 -0.81
N ALA A 215 11.19 -11.06 -0.19
CA ALA A 215 11.40 -12.35 0.46
C ALA A 215 11.30 -13.58 -0.47
N ASP A 216 11.21 -13.39 -1.80
CA ASP A 216 11.01 -14.46 -2.78
C ASP A 216 9.80 -15.38 -2.45
N ALA A 217 8.74 -14.77 -1.94
CA ALA A 217 7.57 -15.45 -1.35
C ALA A 217 6.28 -15.26 -2.15
N VAL A 218 6.33 -14.63 -3.33
CA VAL A 218 5.13 -14.37 -4.15
C VAL A 218 4.51 -15.67 -4.64
N ARG A 219 5.32 -16.62 -5.12
CA ARG A 219 4.83 -17.92 -5.61
C ARG A 219 4.08 -18.72 -4.53
N PRO A 220 4.62 -18.96 -3.33
CA PRO A 220 3.87 -19.66 -2.28
C PRO A 220 2.64 -18.87 -1.81
N PHE A 221 2.69 -17.53 -1.77
CA PHE A 221 1.52 -16.72 -1.47
C PHE A 221 0.40 -16.90 -2.51
N LEU A 222 0.72 -16.86 -3.81
CA LEU A 222 -0.27 -17.07 -4.87
C LEU A 222 -0.87 -18.49 -4.83
N ALA A 223 -0.06 -19.51 -4.51
CA ALA A 223 -0.58 -20.86 -4.33
C ALA A 223 -1.60 -20.95 -3.18
N GLU A 224 -1.31 -20.30 -2.03
CA GLU A 224 -2.26 -20.22 -0.93
C GLU A 224 -3.50 -19.38 -1.25
N ALA A 225 -3.34 -18.28 -1.99
CA ALA A 225 -4.44 -17.46 -2.45
C ALA A 225 -5.39 -18.27 -3.36
N ALA A 226 -4.84 -19.06 -4.29
CA ALA A 226 -5.61 -19.94 -5.17
C ALA A 226 -6.36 -21.04 -4.37
N ARG A 227 -5.73 -21.59 -3.33
CA ARG A 227 -6.37 -22.55 -2.41
C ARG A 227 -7.53 -21.90 -1.65
N ALA A 228 -7.30 -20.73 -1.07
CA ALA A 228 -8.24 -20.04 -0.18
C ALA A 228 -9.47 -19.46 -0.91
N LEU A 229 -9.27 -18.88 -2.11
CA LEU A 229 -10.34 -18.24 -2.87
C LEU A 229 -11.39 -19.25 -3.32
N ALA A 230 -12.68 -18.96 -3.21
CA ALA A 230 -13.74 -19.73 -3.84
C ALA A 230 -13.58 -19.71 -5.38
N PRO A 231 -14.11 -20.70 -6.12
CA PRO A 231 -14.18 -20.62 -7.58
C PRO A 231 -14.86 -19.32 -8.03
N GLY A 232 -14.23 -18.59 -8.95
CA GLY A 232 -14.66 -17.26 -9.38
C GLY A 232 -14.23 -16.09 -8.48
N GLY A 233 -13.58 -16.35 -7.34
CA GLY A 233 -13.07 -15.34 -6.42
C GLY A 233 -11.86 -14.57 -6.96
N ASP A 234 -11.66 -13.35 -6.47
CA ASP A 234 -10.62 -12.43 -6.94
C ASP A 234 -9.49 -12.26 -5.92
N LEU A 235 -8.25 -12.19 -6.41
CA LEU A 235 -7.11 -11.60 -5.72
C LEU A 235 -6.83 -10.23 -6.36
N VAL A 236 -6.88 -9.17 -5.55
CA VAL A 236 -6.52 -7.82 -5.96
C VAL A 236 -5.25 -7.39 -5.22
N VAL A 237 -4.24 -7.02 -5.99
CA VAL A 237 -2.97 -6.51 -5.46
C VAL A 237 -2.85 -5.05 -5.87
N PHE A 238 -2.56 -4.18 -4.92
CA PHE A 238 -2.13 -2.82 -5.21
C PHE A 238 -0.69 -2.66 -4.75
N ASN A 239 0.17 -2.26 -5.69
CA ASN A 239 1.62 -2.28 -5.62
C ASN A 239 2.22 -3.69 -5.58
N TRP A 240 2.81 -4.12 -6.69
CA TRP A 240 3.42 -5.44 -6.80
C TRP A 240 4.79 -5.48 -6.14
N SER A 241 5.66 -4.52 -6.47
CA SER A 241 7.01 -4.42 -5.94
C SER A 241 7.47 -2.96 -5.81
N TYR A 242 8.54 -2.74 -5.03
CA TYR A 242 9.27 -1.46 -5.02
C TYR A 242 10.47 -1.45 -5.98
N ARG A 243 10.55 -2.37 -6.95
CA ARG A 243 11.68 -2.44 -7.90
C ARG A 243 11.72 -1.25 -8.86
N GLY A 244 10.62 -0.53 -9.02
CA GLY A 244 10.51 0.58 -9.97
C GLY A 244 10.47 0.13 -11.43
N ASP A 245 10.10 -1.12 -11.68
CA ASP A 245 10.04 -1.73 -13.02
C ASP A 245 8.66 -2.36 -13.26
N PRO A 246 7.67 -1.56 -13.71
CA PRO A 246 6.30 -2.04 -13.91
C PRO A 246 6.19 -3.12 -15.00
N GLU A 247 7.06 -3.09 -16.01
CA GLU A 247 7.06 -4.10 -17.08
C GLU A 247 7.46 -5.47 -16.53
N ARG A 248 8.50 -5.49 -15.70
CA ARG A 248 8.90 -6.71 -14.99
C ARG A 248 7.81 -7.21 -14.05
N ASP A 249 7.15 -6.33 -13.32
CA ASP A 249 6.05 -6.71 -12.42
C ASP A 249 4.86 -7.30 -13.18
N VAL A 250 4.51 -6.75 -14.35
CA VAL A 250 3.49 -7.32 -15.25
C VAL A 250 3.90 -8.69 -15.77
N ALA A 251 5.16 -8.86 -16.19
CA ALA A 251 5.67 -10.14 -16.67
C ALA A 251 5.65 -11.22 -15.57
N GLU A 252 6.14 -10.89 -14.37
CA GLU A 252 6.17 -11.78 -13.21
C GLU A 252 4.74 -12.15 -12.77
N ALA A 253 3.83 -11.18 -12.68
CA ALA A 253 2.43 -11.43 -12.33
C ALA A 253 1.75 -12.40 -13.31
N ARG A 254 1.97 -12.23 -14.62
CA ARG A 254 1.41 -13.13 -15.65
C ARG A 254 2.00 -14.54 -15.57
N ALA A 255 3.32 -14.65 -15.41
CA ALA A 255 3.99 -15.95 -15.31
C ALA A 255 3.51 -16.72 -14.08
N LEU A 256 3.53 -16.10 -12.91
CA LEU A 256 3.11 -16.74 -11.67
C LEU A 256 1.60 -17.04 -11.65
N ALA A 257 0.76 -16.18 -12.25
CA ALA A 257 -0.66 -16.47 -12.41
C ALA A 257 -0.89 -17.74 -13.25
N ALA A 258 -0.16 -17.91 -14.36
CA ALA A 258 -0.24 -19.11 -15.17
C ALA A 258 0.23 -20.37 -14.41
N GLU A 259 1.30 -20.27 -13.62
CA GLU A 259 1.80 -21.37 -12.78
C GLU A 259 0.84 -21.78 -11.66
N THR A 260 0.09 -20.82 -11.11
CA THR A 260 -0.79 -21.03 -9.95
C THR A 260 -2.27 -21.15 -10.32
N GLY A 261 -2.59 -21.14 -11.62
CA GLY A 261 -3.93 -21.38 -12.15
C GLY A 261 -4.87 -20.18 -12.07
N PHE A 262 -4.36 -18.96 -11.94
CA PHE A 262 -5.15 -17.73 -12.01
C PHE A 262 -5.35 -17.26 -13.46
N ALA A 263 -6.53 -16.71 -13.74
CA ALA A 263 -6.76 -15.87 -14.90
C ALA A 263 -6.37 -14.41 -14.57
N VAL A 264 -5.57 -13.78 -15.43
CA VAL A 264 -5.18 -12.37 -15.28
C VAL A 264 -6.27 -11.48 -15.90
N LEU A 265 -6.97 -10.70 -15.09
CA LEU A 265 -7.97 -9.74 -15.56
C LEU A 265 -7.35 -8.35 -15.79
N ARG A 266 -6.45 -7.95 -14.90
CA ARG A 266 -5.74 -6.67 -14.94
C ARG A 266 -4.30 -6.87 -14.49
N ALA A 267 -3.36 -6.17 -15.12
CA ALA A 267 -1.96 -6.17 -14.72
C ALA A 267 -1.30 -4.85 -15.09
N GLY A 268 -0.79 -4.13 -14.08
CA GLY A 268 -0.07 -2.88 -14.30
C GLY A 268 -0.97 -1.66 -14.53
N GLU A 269 -2.25 -1.69 -14.11
CA GLU A 269 -3.11 -0.49 -14.24
C GLU A 269 -2.74 0.56 -13.19
N ARG A 270 -2.90 1.85 -13.47
CA ARG A 270 -2.68 2.96 -12.50
C ARG A 270 -4.03 3.59 -12.12
N PRO A 271 -4.79 3.02 -11.16
CA PRO A 271 -6.16 3.44 -10.91
C PRO A 271 -6.30 4.60 -9.91
N PHE A 272 -5.20 5.12 -9.37
CA PHE A 272 -5.19 6.06 -8.25
C PHE A 272 -4.74 7.45 -8.71
N ALA A 273 -5.33 8.49 -8.11
CA ALA A 273 -4.91 9.87 -8.24
C ALA A 273 -4.03 10.32 -7.06
N ILE A 274 -4.26 9.80 -5.85
CA ILE A 274 -3.44 10.14 -4.67
C ILE A 274 -2.17 9.30 -4.65
N TRP A 275 -2.29 7.99 -4.88
CA TRP A 275 -1.17 7.07 -4.91
C TRP A 275 -0.72 6.81 -6.36
N ASP A 276 0.50 6.33 -6.55
CA ASP A 276 1.11 6.06 -7.84
C ASP A 276 1.32 4.56 -8.11
N ALA A 277 0.83 3.69 -7.24
CA ALA A 277 0.97 2.25 -7.41
C ALA A 277 0.20 1.70 -8.59
N HIS A 278 0.75 0.61 -9.12
CA HIS A 278 0.11 -0.22 -10.11
C HIS A 278 -0.78 -1.27 -9.44
N GLY A 279 -1.96 -1.53 -10.01
CA GLY A 279 -2.90 -2.55 -9.56
C GLY A 279 -2.94 -3.75 -10.50
N PHE A 280 -3.23 -4.90 -9.88
CA PHE A 280 -3.33 -6.20 -10.52
C PHE A 280 -4.59 -6.90 -10.00
N GLN A 281 -5.28 -7.61 -10.88
CA GLN A 281 -6.43 -8.44 -10.52
C GLN A 281 -6.32 -9.80 -11.17
N LEU A 282 -6.29 -10.81 -10.33
CA LEU A 282 -6.19 -12.22 -10.68
C LEU A 282 -7.47 -12.91 -10.22
N ARG A 283 -8.06 -13.75 -11.06
CA ARG A 283 -9.30 -14.48 -10.75
C ARG A 283 -9.05 -15.97 -10.69
N ARG A 284 -9.51 -16.63 -9.63
CA ARG A 284 -9.57 -18.09 -9.59
C ARG A 284 -10.65 -18.55 -10.59
N PRO A 285 -10.34 -19.38 -11.60
CA PRO A 285 -11.34 -19.92 -12.50
C PRO A 285 -12.47 -20.64 -11.76
N ALA A 286 -13.64 -20.69 -12.40
CA ALA A 286 -14.82 -21.40 -11.88
C ALA A 286 -14.66 -22.92 -11.92
#